data_AF-A0A923DCC9-F1
#
_entry.id   AF-A0A923DCC9-F1
#
_cell.length_a   1.000
_cell.length_b   1.000
_cell.length_c   1.000
_cell.angle_alpha   90.00
_cell.angle_beta   90.00
_cell.angle_gamma   90.00
#
_symmetry.space_group_name_H-M   'P 1'
#
loop_
_entity.id
_entity.type
_entity.pdbx_description
1 polymer ?
#
loop_
_entity_poly.entity_id
_entity_poly.type
_entity_poly.pdbx_seq_one_letter_code
_entity_poly.pdbx_strand_id
1 'polypeptide(L)'
;MNLRKLYRLLLIAGMVIAGFILISGSFYTYWSVASPQKTCLSCHEINPSFNTWEGSAHREVSCFKCHGTALSNGLHSLKEKSKMVFTHIKTDVASENLKMTELHLLETMDRCKNCHQSEFTNWKSGGHSAGYADIFLNESHNKTEQLNGDCLRCHGMFYEKTTADLVDPVSQQGPWKLIEPEKASQPVIPCMACHQIHAPGETVRQPDYANPNNIFYARNLTKNSVGFYSRHEKKHFQLAELPRPDMVLFGDTVQTPADPVYRLCVQCHAPSVWHEVGTSDDHTPVGVHQGISCNACHEPHSNNQRNSCDKCHSDVSKNCKLNVRTMNTTYANPTSSNDIHFVSCKNCHPNQKQKSN
;
A
#
# COMPACT_ATOMS: atom_id res chain seq x y z
N MET A 1 56.51 -32.05 5.89
CA MET A 1 55.96 -31.79 4.53
C MET A 1 56.93 -30.88 3.79
N ASN A 2 57.37 -31.25 2.57
CA ASN A 2 58.44 -30.55 1.86
C ASN A 2 57.97 -29.15 1.41
N LEU A 3 58.70 -28.07 1.71
CA LEU A 3 58.27 -26.67 1.51
C LEU A 3 57.84 -26.39 0.07
N ARG A 4 58.49 -27.03 -0.92
CA ARG A 4 58.14 -26.97 -2.34
C ARG A 4 56.81 -27.67 -2.68
N LYS A 5 56.47 -28.77 -1.98
CA LYS A 5 55.16 -29.44 -2.14
C LYS A 5 54.05 -28.58 -1.56
N LEU A 6 54.29 -27.94 -0.41
CA LEU A 6 53.33 -27.00 0.19
C LEU A 6 53.06 -25.79 -0.72
N TYR A 7 54.12 -25.19 -1.29
CA TYR A 7 53.98 -24.07 -2.23
C TYR A 7 53.21 -24.46 -3.50
N ARG A 8 53.47 -25.64 -4.09
CA ARG A 8 52.70 -26.16 -5.24
C ARG A 8 51.24 -26.40 -4.88
N LEU A 9 50.94 -26.95 -3.71
CA LEU A 9 49.56 -27.16 -3.25
C LEU A 9 48.83 -25.83 -3.06
N LEU A 10 49.49 -24.83 -2.47
CA LEU A 10 48.91 -23.49 -2.32
C LEU A 10 48.69 -22.79 -3.66
N LEU A 11 49.60 -22.92 -4.62
CA LEU A 11 49.41 -22.38 -5.98
C LEU A 11 48.24 -23.05 -6.72
N ILE A 12 48.13 -24.38 -6.63
CA ILE A 12 47.02 -25.12 -7.24
C ILE A 12 45.70 -24.73 -6.57
N ALA A 13 45.65 -24.69 -5.24
CA ALA A 13 44.48 -24.24 -4.50
C ALA A 13 44.10 -22.80 -4.87
N GLY A 14 45.07 -21.90 -4.98
CA GLY A 14 44.87 -20.52 -5.42
C GLY A 14 44.29 -20.43 -6.83
N MET A 15 44.82 -21.21 -7.78
CA MET A 15 44.29 -21.27 -9.16
C MET A 15 42.86 -21.83 -9.21
N VAL A 16 42.57 -22.87 -8.41
CA VAL A 16 41.22 -23.46 -8.32
C VAL A 16 40.22 -22.46 -7.73
N ILE A 17 40.60 -21.77 -6.65
CA ILE A 17 39.74 -20.75 -6.02
C ILE A 17 39.52 -19.58 -6.98
N ALA A 18 40.57 -19.09 -7.64
CA ALA A 18 40.46 -18.01 -8.62
C ALA A 18 39.57 -18.41 -9.81
N GLY A 19 39.75 -19.63 -10.34
CA GLY A 19 38.90 -20.18 -11.39
C GLY A 19 37.44 -20.29 -10.96
N PHE A 20 37.17 -20.80 -9.75
CA PHE A 20 35.83 -20.89 -9.20
C PHE A 20 35.16 -19.51 -9.04
N ILE A 21 35.90 -18.52 -8.52
CA ILE A 21 35.39 -17.14 -8.36
C ILE A 21 35.09 -16.53 -9.73
N LEU A 22 35.96 -16.71 -10.73
CA LEU A 22 35.74 -16.19 -12.08
C LEU A 22 34.50 -16.81 -12.74
N ILE A 23 34.35 -18.13 -12.64
CA ILE A 23 33.20 -18.84 -13.21
C ILE A 23 31.91 -18.44 -12.49
N SER A 24 31.90 -18.50 -11.16
CA SER A 24 30.72 -18.18 -10.35
C SER A 24 30.33 -16.70 -10.46
N GLY A 25 31.31 -15.81 -10.50
CA GLY A 25 31.10 -14.37 -10.71
C GLY A 25 30.51 -14.09 -12.10
N SER A 26 31.06 -14.72 -13.14
CA SER A 26 30.55 -14.58 -14.52
C SER A 26 29.14 -15.15 -14.68
N PHE A 27 28.85 -16.28 -14.03
CA PHE A 27 27.52 -16.85 -14.01
C PHE A 27 26.52 -15.95 -13.26
N TYR A 28 26.91 -15.43 -12.10
CA TYR A 28 26.07 -14.51 -11.31
C TYR A 28 25.77 -13.21 -12.06
N THR A 29 26.77 -12.61 -12.72
CA THR A 29 26.56 -11.40 -13.51
C THR A 29 25.63 -11.68 -14.69
N TYR A 30 25.86 -12.76 -15.43
CA TYR A 30 24.97 -13.20 -16.50
C TYR A 30 23.53 -13.39 -15.99
N TRP A 31 23.35 -14.13 -14.88
CA TRP A 31 22.05 -14.39 -14.29
C TRP A 31 21.32 -13.10 -13.88
N SER A 32 22.05 -12.11 -13.37
CA SER A 32 21.46 -10.87 -12.87
C SER A 32 21.07 -9.86 -13.96
N VAL A 33 21.51 -10.08 -15.22
CA VAL A 33 21.23 -9.17 -16.35
C VAL A 33 20.49 -9.84 -17.50
N ALA A 34 20.50 -11.17 -17.57
CA ALA A 34 19.80 -11.91 -18.61
C ALA A 34 18.27 -11.78 -18.46
N SER A 35 17.55 -12.01 -19.56
CA SER A 35 16.09 -11.93 -19.57
C SER A 35 15.46 -13.03 -18.70
N PRO A 36 14.21 -12.84 -18.24
CA PRO A 36 13.49 -13.86 -17.47
C PRO A 36 13.48 -15.24 -18.16
N GLN A 37 13.34 -15.27 -19.49
CA GLN A 37 13.35 -16.50 -20.31
C GLN A 37 14.63 -17.31 -20.19
N LYS A 38 15.76 -16.65 -19.89
CA LYS A 38 17.07 -17.28 -19.72
C LYS A 38 17.42 -17.54 -18.25
N THR A 39 16.54 -17.19 -17.33
CA THR A 39 16.79 -17.20 -15.88
C THR A 39 15.59 -17.78 -15.12
N CYS A 40 14.75 -16.95 -14.52
CA CYS A 40 13.67 -17.35 -13.61
C CYS A 40 12.58 -18.21 -14.29
N LEU A 41 12.34 -18.03 -15.60
CA LEU A 41 11.40 -18.85 -16.37
C LEU A 41 11.91 -20.26 -16.69
N SER A 42 13.11 -20.62 -16.24
CA SER A 42 13.52 -22.03 -16.21
C SER A 42 12.73 -22.85 -15.17
N CYS A 43 12.08 -22.19 -14.21
CA CYS A 43 11.17 -22.80 -13.25
C CYS A 43 9.71 -22.54 -13.65
N HIS A 44 8.90 -23.59 -13.79
CA HIS A 44 7.54 -23.47 -14.29
C HIS A 44 6.58 -22.77 -13.31
N GLU A 45 6.92 -22.78 -12.02
CA GLU A 45 6.11 -22.16 -10.98
C GLU A 45 6.11 -20.63 -11.04
N ILE A 46 7.09 -20.05 -11.75
CA ILE A 46 7.21 -18.61 -11.98
C ILE A 46 6.34 -18.14 -13.17
N ASN A 47 5.90 -19.06 -14.03
CA ASN A 47 5.11 -18.72 -15.23
C ASN A 47 3.90 -17.82 -14.94
N PRO A 48 3.04 -18.10 -13.93
CA PRO A 48 1.90 -17.23 -13.65
C PRO A 48 2.30 -15.80 -13.29
N SER A 49 3.33 -15.65 -12.45
CA SER A 49 3.86 -14.34 -12.05
C SER A 49 4.46 -13.59 -13.24
N PHE A 50 5.19 -14.28 -14.12
CA PHE A 50 5.73 -13.69 -15.34
C PHE A 50 4.63 -13.23 -16.30
N ASN A 51 3.60 -14.06 -16.53
CA ASN A 51 2.50 -13.72 -17.44
C ASN A 51 1.77 -12.44 -16.98
N THR A 52 1.59 -12.27 -15.66
CA THR A 52 1.02 -11.02 -15.13
C THR A 52 1.97 -9.83 -15.28
N TRP A 53 3.27 -10.02 -15.05
CA TRP A 53 4.28 -8.98 -15.25
C TRP A 53 4.38 -8.53 -16.70
N GLU A 54 4.31 -9.45 -17.66
CA GLU A 54 4.41 -9.17 -19.11
C GLU A 54 3.30 -8.23 -19.59
N GLY A 55 2.10 -8.32 -19.01
CA GLY A 55 0.97 -7.42 -19.28
C GLY A 55 0.95 -6.14 -18.44
N SER A 56 1.91 -5.95 -17.52
CA SER A 56 1.88 -4.86 -16.54
C SER A 56 2.52 -3.57 -17.06
N ALA A 57 2.31 -2.48 -16.32
CA ALA A 57 3.03 -1.21 -16.54
C ALA A 57 4.55 -1.32 -16.31
N HIS A 58 5.01 -2.36 -15.61
CA HIS A 58 6.42 -2.61 -15.26
C HIS A 58 7.11 -3.65 -16.14
N ARG A 59 6.48 -4.09 -17.24
CA ARG A 59 7.02 -5.13 -18.16
C ARG A 59 8.36 -4.80 -18.83
N GLU A 60 8.80 -3.56 -18.76
CA GLU A 60 10.11 -3.10 -19.26
C GLU A 60 11.15 -2.97 -18.13
N VAL A 61 10.79 -3.29 -16.89
CA VAL A 61 11.65 -3.27 -15.71
C VAL A 61 12.06 -4.69 -15.33
N SER A 62 13.37 -4.95 -15.22
CA SER A 62 13.89 -6.24 -14.79
C SER A 62 13.35 -6.66 -13.41
N CYS A 63 12.95 -7.93 -13.26
CA CYS A 63 12.45 -8.50 -12.01
C CYS A 63 13.39 -8.22 -10.81
N PHE A 64 14.71 -8.23 -11.03
CA PHE A 64 15.71 -8.01 -9.98
C PHE A 64 15.69 -6.59 -9.41
N LYS A 65 15.16 -5.61 -10.14
CA LYS A 65 14.98 -4.25 -9.61
C LYS A 65 13.95 -4.19 -8.49
N CYS A 66 13.02 -5.14 -8.43
CA CYS A 66 11.98 -5.22 -7.40
C CYS A 66 12.20 -6.38 -6.40
N HIS A 67 12.57 -7.56 -6.89
CA HIS A 67 12.75 -8.76 -6.06
C HIS A 67 14.19 -8.96 -5.53
N GLY A 68 15.15 -8.17 -6.03
CA GLY A 68 16.56 -8.35 -5.70
C GLY A 68 17.15 -9.63 -6.28
N THR A 69 18.46 -9.77 -6.13
CA THR A 69 19.27 -10.93 -6.51
C THR A 69 19.58 -11.81 -5.30
N ALA A 70 20.22 -12.97 -5.53
CA ALA A 70 20.69 -13.85 -4.45
C ALA A 70 21.67 -13.22 -3.46
N LEU A 71 22.29 -12.08 -3.82
CA LEU A 71 23.24 -11.37 -2.96
C LEU A 71 22.72 -10.01 -2.47
N SER A 72 21.46 -9.67 -2.76
CA SER A 72 20.92 -8.33 -2.45
C SER A 72 20.75 -8.04 -0.96
N ASN A 73 20.52 -9.06 -0.13
CA ASN A 73 20.47 -8.95 1.33
C ASN A 73 21.41 -9.98 2.00
N GLY A 74 22.62 -10.13 1.43
CA GLY A 74 23.66 -11.02 1.95
C GLY A 74 23.19 -12.47 2.14
N LEU A 75 23.45 -13.03 3.33
CA LEU A 75 23.15 -14.43 3.65
C LEU A 75 21.63 -14.73 3.67
N HIS A 76 20.79 -13.73 3.93
CA HIS A 76 19.33 -13.90 3.94
C HIS A 76 18.83 -14.27 2.54
N SER A 77 19.12 -13.44 1.53
CA SER A 77 18.73 -13.70 0.13
C SER A 77 19.33 -14.99 -0.40
N LEU A 78 20.58 -15.31 -0.04
CA LEU A 78 21.22 -16.55 -0.47
C LEU A 78 20.50 -17.78 0.10
N LYS A 79 20.18 -17.76 1.40
CA LYS A 79 19.46 -18.85 2.08
C LYS A 79 18.07 -19.03 1.50
N GLU A 80 17.37 -17.94 1.22
CA GLU A 80 16.02 -17.95 0.65
C GLU A 80 16.00 -18.52 -0.76
N LYS A 81 16.86 -18.02 -1.66
CA LYS A 81 16.97 -18.53 -3.03
C LYS A 81 17.40 -19.99 -3.06
N SER A 82 18.30 -20.40 -2.16
CA SER A 82 18.67 -21.81 -1.99
C SER A 82 17.46 -22.65 -1.55
N LYS A 83 16.68 -22.15 -0.58
CA LYS A 83 15.47 -22.83 -0.10
C LYS A 83 14.44 -23.03 -1.21
N MET A 84 14.26 -22.08 -2.11
CA MET A 84 13.36 -22.25 -3.27
C MET A 84 13.78 -23.46 -4.12
N VAL A 85 15.07 -23.58 -4.47
CA VAL A 85 15.58 -24.71 -5.25
C VAL A 85 15.37 -26.04 -4.52
N PHE A 86 15.71 -26.10 -3.22
CA PHE A 86 15.50 -27.32 -2.44
C PHE A 86 14.03 -27.70 -2.28
N THR A 87 13.14 -26.70 -2.17
CA THR A 87 11.70 -26.91 -2.05
C THR A 87 11.14 -27.45 -3.36
N HIS A 88 11.51 -26.86 -4.50
CA HIS A 88 11.14 -27.38 -5.83
C HIS A 88 11.52 -28.86 -6.01
N ILE A 89 12.73 -29.25 -5.59
CA ILE A 89 13.20 -30.64 -5.76
C ILE A 89 12.46 -31.62 -4.83
N LYS A 90 12.12 -31.19 -3.60
CA LYS A 90 11.58 -32.10 -2.57
C LYS A 90 10.06 -32.16 -2.54
N THR A 91 9.39 -31.14 -3.01
CA THR A 91 7.94 -30.96 -2.85
C THR A 91 7.35 -30.42 -4.14
N ASP A 92 6.23 -30.99 -4.55
CA ASP A 92 5.39 -30.41 -5.60
C ASP A 92 4.63 -29.23 -4.99
N VAL A 93 5.12 -28.02 -5.21
CA VAL A 93 4.48 -26.79 -4.70
C VAL A 93 3.66 -26.19 -5.82
N ALA A 94 2.33 -26.24 -5.67
CA ALA A 94 1.43 -25.54 -6.57
C ALA A 94 1.76 -24.03 -6.59
N SER A 95 1.83 -23.44 -7.78
CA SER A 95 2.23 -22.02 -7.97
C SER A 95 1.35 -21.03 -7.20
N GLU A 96 0.09 -21.38 -6.92
CA GLU A 96 -0.86 -20.60 -6.11
C GLU A 96 -0.42 -20.39 -4.65
N ASN A 97 0.49 -21.25 -4.16
CA ASN A 97 1.05 -21.18 -2.82
C ASN A 97 2.36 -20.39 -2.76
N LEU A 98 2.90 -19.94 -3.90
CA LEU A 98 4.08 -19.08 -3.94
C LEU A 98 3.69 -17.63 -3.65
N LYS A 99 3.91 -17.21 -2.40
CA LYS A 99 3.62 -15.85 -1.94
C LYS A 99 4.84 -15.21 -1.30
N MET A 100 4.95 -13.90 -1.42
CA MET A 100 5.93 -13.12 -0.68
C MET A 100 5.50 -13.04 0.78
N THR A 101 6.47 -13.23 1.69
CA THR A 101 6.29 -12.90 3.10
C THR A 101 6.21 -11.39 3.27
N GLU A 102 5.72 -10.93 4.43
CA GLU A 102 5.76 -9.51 4.79
C GLU A 102 7.15 -8.90 4.63
N LEU A 103 8.20 -9.59 5.07
CA LEU A 103 9.57 -9.11 4.96
C LEU A 103 9.98 -8.89 3.49
N HIS A 104 9.70 -9.86 2.61
CA HIS A 104 9.99 -9.70 1.17
C HIS A 104 9.23 -8.54 0.56
N LEU A 105 7.99 -8.34 0.98
CA LEU A 105 7.17 -7.23 0.53
C LEU A 105 7.77 -5.88 0.96
N LEU A 106 8.23 -5.77 2.21
CA LEU A 106 8.88 -4.55 2.70
C LEU A 106 10.22 -4.30 2.00
N GLU A 107 11.00 -5.34 1.72
CA GLU A 107 12.23 -5.21 0.91
C GLU A 107 11.92 -4.76 -0.53
N THR A 108 10.85 -5.27 -1.14
CA THR A 108 10.40 -4.81 -2.47
C THR A 108 9.94 -3.35 -2.43
N MET A 109 9.19 -2.96 -1.41
CA MET A 109 8.78 -1.57 -1.18
C MET A 109 10.00 -0.63 -1.03
N ASP A 110 11.07 -1.09 -0.38
CA ASP A 110 12.30 -0.30 -0.28
C ASP A 110 12.90 0.02 -1.66
N ARG A 111 12.83 -0.95 -2.58
CA ARG A 111 13.31 -0.78 -3.95
C ARG A 111 12.40 0.10 -4.80
N CYS A 112 11.10 0.18 -4.50
CA CYS A 112 10.18 1.11 -5.18
C CYS A 112 10.68 2.56 -5.11
N LYS A 113 11.31 2.94 -3.99
CA LYS A 113 11.82 4.30 -3.74
C LYS A 113 12.89 4.73 -4.73
N ASN A 114 13.58 3.80 -5.39
CA ASN A 114 14.59 4.15 -6.39
C ASN A 114 13.98 4.87 -7.60
N CYS A 115 12.68 4.66 -7.86
CA CYS A 115 11.95 5.30 -8.95
C CYS A 115 10.78 6.18 -8.44
N HIS A 116 10.11 5.79 -7.35
CA HIS A 116 8.94 6.46 -6.77
C HIS A 116 9.28 7.26 -5.50
N GLN A 117 10.25 8.17 -5.61
CA GLN A 117 10.77 8.95 -4.47
C GLN A 117 9.72 9.89 -3.89
N SER A 118 8.93 10.54 -4.75
CA SER A 118 7.91 11.51 -4.36
C SER A 118 6.76 10.82 -3.63
N GLU A 119 6.26 9.74 -4.21
CA GLU A 119 5.17 8.92 -3.66
C GLU A 119 5.56 8.33 -2.32
N PHE A 120 6.80 7.81 -2.19
CA PHE A 120 7.30 7.32 -0.91
C PHE A 120 7.42 8.43 0.14
N THR A 121 7.92 9.61 -0.24
CA THR A 121 8.04 10.77 0.67
C THR A 121 6.68 11.25 1.15
N ASN A 122 5.69 11.28 0.25
CA ASN A 122 4.31 11.62 0.57
C ASN A 122 3.67 10.57 1.49
N TRP A 123 3.84 9.28 1.20
CA TRP A 123 3.39 8.20 2.08
C TRP A 123 4.02 8.31 3.47
N LYS A 124 5.34 8.52 3.55
CA LYS A 124 6.09 8.65 4.80
C LYS A 124 5.69 9.87 5.64
N SER A 125 5.19 10.93 5.00
CA SER A 125 4.69 12.12 5.71
C SER A 125 3.22 12.00 6.13
N GLY A 126 2.50 10.95 5.67
CA GLY A 126 1.11 10.69 5.99
C GLY A 126 0.91 9.65 7.09
N GLY A 127 -0.33 9.59 7.60
CA GLY A 127 -0.72 8.65 8.68
C GLY A 127 -0.65 7.17 8.28
N HIS A 128 -0.68 6.84 6.98
CA HIS A 128 -0.53 5.47 6.50
C HIS A 128 0.89 4.90 6.65
N SER A 129 1.87 5.73 7.04
CA SER A 129 3.22 5.25 7.36
C SER A 129 3.38 4.74 8.79
N ALA A 130 2.30 4.73 9.58
CA ALA A 130 2.29 4.24 10.95
C ALA A 130 2.90 2.82 11.07
N GLY A 131 3.72 2.64 12.10
CA GLY A 131 4.31 1.37 12.46
C GLY A 131 3.38 0.52 13.32
N TYR A 132 3.77 -0.74 13.54
CA TYR A 132 3.05 -1.62 14.46
C TYR A 132 2.93 -1.04 15.87
N ALA A 133 3.97 -0.39 16.39
CA ALA A 133 3.92 0.20 17.72
C ALA A 133 2.93 1.36 17.81
N ASP A 134 2.84 2.20 16.78
CA ASP A 134 1.96 3.38 16.75
C ASP A 134 0.47 2.98 16.84
N ILE A 135 0.12 1.84 16.23
CA ILE A 135 -1.26 1.32 16.20
C ILE A 135 -1.53 0.40 17.38
N PHE A 136 -0.73 -0.65 17.56
CA PHE A 136 -1.04 -1.75 18.47
C PHE A 136 -0.66 -1.48 19.92
N LEU A 137 0.17 -0.47 20.19
CA LEU A 137 0.52 -0.05 21.56
C LEU A 137 -0.12 1.28 21.95
N ASN A 138 -1.10 1.78 21.18
CA ASN A 138 -1.80 3.01 21.50
C ASN A 138 -2.67 2.82 22.75
N GLU A 139 -2.23 3.37 23.89
CA GLU A 139 -2.95 3.19 25.14
C GLU A 139 -4.37 3.80 25.13
N SER A 140 -4.55 4.94 24.46
CA SER A 140 -5.85 5.61 24.44
C SER A 140 -6.88 4.77 23.72
N HIS A 141 -6.50 4.23 22.56
CA HIS A 141 -7.35 3.35 21.76
C HIS A 141 -7.58 2.00 22.46
N ASN A 142 -6.51 1.35 22.94
CA ASN A 142 -6.64 0.00 23.48
C ASN A 142 -7.45 -0.05 24.80
N LYS A 143 -7.54 1.06 25.53
CA LYS A 143 -8.44 1.17 26.71
C LYS A 143 -9.92 1.23 26.32
N THR A 144 -10.25 1.65 25.10
CA THR A 144 -11.63 1.77 24.62
C THR A 144 -12.07 0.58 23.77
N GLU A 145 -11.15 -0.03 23.03
CA GLU A 145 -11.41 -1.14 22.11
C GLU A 145 -10.40 -2.27 22.37
N GLN A 146 -10.89 -3.50 22.60
CA GLN A 146 -9.99 -4.63 22.76
C GLN A 146 -9.41 -5.01 21.40
N LEU A 147 -8.08 -5.09 21.32
CA LEU A 147 -7.40 -5.63 20.15
C LEU A 147 -7.99 -6.99 19.76
N ASN A 148 -8.24 -7.19 18.47
CA ASN A 148 -8.84 -8.41 17.94
C ASN A 148 -8.30 -8.72 16.54
N GLY A 149 -8.79 -9.79 15.92
CA GLY A 149 -8.32 -10.25 14.61
C GLY A 149 -8.60 -9.26 13.47
N ASP A 150 -9.66 -8.45 13.58
CA ASP A 150 -10.06 -7.52 12.54
C ASP A 150 -9.12 -6.31 12.45
N CYS A 151 -8.35 -6.01 13.50
CA CYS A 151 -7.29 -4.99 13.44
C CYS A 151 -6.31 -5.27 12.28
N LEU A 152 -5.98 -6.54 12.05
CA LEU A 152 -5.06 -6.98 10.98
C LEU A 152 -5.68 -6.94 9.59
N ARG A 153 -7.00 -6.72 9.46
CA ARG A 153 -7.66 -6.53 8.16
C ARG A 153 -7.10 -5.31 7.42
N CYS A 154 -6.77 -4.27 8.18
CA CYS A 154 -6.30 -2.99 7.65
C CYS A 154 -4.89 -2.66 8.16
N HIS A 155 -4.60 -2.90 9.44
CA HIS A 155 -3.33 -2.57 10.07
C HIS A 155 -2.47 -3.84 10.25
N GLY A 156 -1.72 -4.20 9.22
CA GLY A 156 -0.92 -5.45 9.20
C GLY A 156 -1.46 -6.49 8.23
N MET A 157 -1.94 -6.05 7.06
CA MET A 157 -2.59 -6.90 6.06
C MET A 157 -1.70 -8.06 5.56
N PHE A 158 -0.38 -7.91 5.66
CA PHE A 158 0.62 -8.91 5.27
C PHE A 158 1.18 -9.70 6.45
N TYR A 159 0.78 -9.38 7.69
CA TYR A 159 1.17 -10.15 8.85
C TYR A 159 0.53 -11.53 8.81
N GLU A 160 1.36 -12.56 8.82
CA GLU A 160 0.92 -13.94 8.56
C GLU A 160 0.31 -14.62 9.81
N LYS A 161 0.54 -14.06 11.00
CA LYS A 161 0.07 -14.62 12.28
C LYS A 161 -1.15 -13.87 12.82
N THR A 162 -1.56 -14.16 14.05
CA THR A 162 -2.74 -13.56 14.69
C THR A 162 -2.37 -12.35 15.56
N THR A 163 -3.36 -11.55 15.97
CA THR A 163 -3.14 -10.43 16.90
C THR A 163 -2.54 -10.88 18.25
N ALA A 164 -2.86 -12.10 18.70
CA ALA A 164 -2.27 -12.70 19.92
C ALA A 164 -0.81 -13.14 19.73
N ASP A 165 -0.37 -13.36 18.48
CA ASP A 165 1.05 -13.60 18.17
C ASP A 165 1.84 -12.28 17.99
N LEU A 166 1.14 -11.15 17.89
CA LEU A 166 1.72 -9.83 17.69
C LEU A 166 1.86 -9.05 19.00
N VAL A 167 0.83 -9.06 19.86
CA VAL A 167 0.73 -8.24 21.07
C VAL A 167 0.36 -9.10 22.27
N ASP A 168 1.00 -8.83 23.41
CA ASP A 168 0.66 -9.42 24.70
C ASP A 168 0.54 -8.30 25.76
N PRO A 169 -0.54 -8.24 26.56
CA PRO A 169 -1.76 -9.04 26.48
C PRO A 169 -2.74 -8.51 25.44
N VAL A 170 -3.61 -9.38 24.92
CA VAL A 170 -4.81 -8.97 24.18
C VAL A 170 -5.92 -8.64 25.18
N SER A 171 -5.96 -7.39 25.63
CA SER A 171 -6.81 -6.92 26.75
C SER A 171 -6.99 -5.39 26.67
N GLN A 172 -7.99 -4.84 27.37
CA GLN A 172 -8.17 -3.39 27.54
C GLN A 172 -7.40 -2.79 28.73
N GLN A 173 -6.76 -3.63 29.57
CA GLN A 173 -6.09 -3.18 30.80
C GLN A 173 -4.61 -2.82 30.58
N GLY A 174 -3.93 -3.47 29.62
CA GLY A 174 -2.50 -3.29 29.38
C GLY A 174 -1.61 -3.69 30.58
N PRO A 175 -0.33 -3.29 30.58
CA PRO A 175 0.39 -2.65 29.49
C PRO A 175 0.62 -3.60 28.30
N TRP A 176 0.50 -3.09 27.08
CA TRP A 176 0.73 -3.85 25.85
C TRP A 176 2.20 -3.84 25.47
N LYS A 177 2.71 -4.96 25.00
CA LYS A 177 4.03 -5.09 24.37
C LYS A 177 3.91 -5.87 23.08
N LEU A 178 4.75 -5.54 22.11
CA LEU A 178 4.95 -6.39 20.94
C LEU A 178 5.73 -7.64 21.36
N ILE A 179 5.29 -8.81 20.88
CA ILE A 179 5.98 -10.08 21.09
C ILE A 179 7.30 -10.11 20.31
N GLU A 180 7.34 -9.48 19.14
CA GLU A 180 8.51 -9.28 18.27
C GLU A 180 8.86 -7.78 18.24
N PRO A 181 9.69 -7.26 19.18
CA PRO A 181 9.96 -5.82 19.30
C PRO A 181 10.54 -5.17 18.04
N GLU A 182 11.27 -5.93 17.23
CA GLU A 182 11.84 -5.48 15.95
C GLU A 182 10.78 -5.08 14.92
N LYS A 183 9.51 -5.45 15.12
CA LYS A 183 8.39 -5.05 14.26
C LYS A 183 7.89 -3.64 14.55
N ALA A 184 8.28 -3.01 15.65
CA ALA A 184 7.73 -1.74 16.12
C ALA A 184 7.63 -0.66 15.02
N SER A 185 8.68 -0.51 14.20
CA SER A 185 8.77 0.48 13.13
C SER A 185 8.37 -0.04 11.75
N GLN A 186 8.01 -1.32 11.61
CA GLN A 186 7.55 -1.87 10.33
C GLN A 186 6.16 -1.31 10.03
N PRO A 187 5.91 -0.83 8.79
CA PRO A 187 4.65 -0.19 8.46
C PRO A 187 3.50 -1.19 8.41
N VAL A 188 2.36 -0.80 8.98
CA VAL A 188 1.14 -1.62 8.97
C VAL A 188 0.34 -1.49 7.68
N ILE A 189 0.56 -0.42 6.91
CA ILE A 189 -0.08 -0.13 5.61
C ILE A 189 1.01 0.19 4.56
N PRO A 190 1.78 -0.81 4.09
CA PRO A 190 2.80 -0.62 3.06
C PRO A 190 2.16 -0.31 1.70
N CYS A 191 2.95 0.16 0.71
CA CYS A 191 2.44 0.56 -0.61
C CYS A 191 1.57 -0.51 -1.29
N MET A 192 1.92 -1.79 -1.14
CA MET A 192 1.18 -2.91 -1.71
C MET A 192 -0.14 -3.23 -1.02
N ALA A 193 -0.49 -2.56 0.09
CA ALA A 193 -1.87 -2.57 0.59
C ALA A 193 -2.84 -2.02 -0.47
N CYS A 194 -2.38 -1.02 -1.24
CA CYS A 194 -3.16 -0.37 -2.28
C CYS A 194 -2.66 -0.66 -3.70
N HIS A 195 -1.40 -1.03 -3.91
CA HIS A 195 -0.84 -1.24 -5.25
C HIS A 195 -0.63 -2.71 -5.58
N GLN A 196 -1.13 -3.12 -6.75
CA GLN A 196 -0.79 -4.40 -7.36
C GLN A 196 0.24 -4.19 -8.47
N ILE A 197 1.50 -4.58 -8.20
CA ILE A 197 2.64 -4.27 -9.09
C ILE A 197 2.50 -4.92 -10.48
N HIS A 198 2.02 -6.15 -10.53
CA HIS A 198 1.77 -6.89 -11.78
C HIS A 198 0.33 -6.70 -12.32
N ALA A 199 -0.37 -5.64 -11.92
CA ALA A 199 -1.67 -5.34 -12.52
C ALA A 199 -1.51 -4.97 -14.01
N PRO A 200 -2.47 -5.35 -14.87
CA PRO A 200 -2.46 -4.94 -16.27
C PRO A 200 -2.37 -3.42 -16.42
N GLY A 201 -1.48 -2.95 -17.28
CA GLY A 201 -1.23 -1.52 -17.41
C GLY A 201 -0.41 -1.14 -18.64
N GLU A 202 -0.38 0.15 -18.94
CA GLU A 202 0.44 0.68 -20.01
C GLU A 202 1.80 1.13 -19.46
N THR A 203 2.86 0.97 -20.27
CA THR A 203 4.17 1.51 -19.93
C THR A 203 4.14 3.03 -20.11
N VAL A 204 4.98 3.73 -19.36
CA VAL A 204 5.12 5.18 -19.51
C VAL A 204 5.56 5.49 -20.94
N ARG A 205 4.81 6.36 -21.61
CA ARG A 205 5.10 6.81 -22.98
C ARG A 205 5.10 8.34 -23.03
N GLN A 206 5.94 8.89 -23.90
CA GLN A 206 5.86 10.31 -24.22
C GLN A 206 4.51 10.59 -24.90
N PRO A 207 3.84 11.71 -24.58
CA PRO A 207 2.64 12.12 -25.29
C PRO A 207 2.91 12.28 -26.79
N ASP A 208 1.89 12.02 -27.61
CA ASP A 208 1.96 12.33 -29.04
C ASP A 208 1.78 13.85 -29.26
N TYR A 209 2.89 14.53 -29.52
CA TYR A 209 2.90 15.97 -29.78
C TYR A 209 2.37 16.36 -31.18
N ALA A 210 2.13 15.40 -32.08
CA ALA A 210 1.55 15.69 -33.40
C ALA A 210 0.08 16.14 -33.29
N ASN A 211 -0.61 15.73 -32.23
CA ASN A 211 -1.96 16.19 -31.93
C ASN A 211 -2.07 16.67 -30.48
N PRO A 212 -1.66 17.91 -30.19
CA PRO A 212 -1.65 18.44 -28.82
C PRO A 212 -3.05 18.51 -28.21
N ASN A 213 -4.12 18.59 -29.00
CA ASN A 213 -5.48 18.55 -28.47
C ASN A 213 -5.79 17.23 -27.77
N ASN A 214 -5.23 16.11 -28.22
CA ASN A 214 -5.40 14.83 -27.55
C ASN A 214 -4.69 14.80 -26.18
N ILE A 215 -3.62 15.57 -25.98
CA ILE A 215 -2.93 15.65 -24.70
C ILE A 215 -3.82 16.34 -23.65
N PHE A 216 -4.51 17.42 -24.03
CA PHE A 216 -5.29 18.23 -23.10
C PHE A 216 -6.75 17.82 -22.96
N TYR A 217 -7.36 17.28 -24.02
CA TYR A 217 -8.80 17.04 -24.08
C TYR A 217 -9.19 15.56 -24.11
N ALA A 218 -8.26 14.64 -24.38
CA ALA A 218 -8.58 13.22 -24.27
C ALA A 218 -8.82 12.87 -22.80
N ARG A 219 -9.96 12.23 -22.52
CA ARG A 219 -10.38 11.81 -21.17
C ARG A 219 -10.15 10.31 -20.95
N ASN A 220 -9.11 9.76 -21.57
CA ASN A 220 -8.80 8.34 -21.41
C ASN A 220 -8.38 8.10 -19.97
N LEU A 221 -9.13 7.23 -19.29
CA LEU A 221 -8.75 6.77 -17.95
C LEU A 221 -7.49 5.94 -18.08
N THR A 222 -6.41 6.36 -17.42
CA THR A 222 -5.23 5.53 -17.26
C THR A 222 -5.61 4.28 -16.45
N LYS A 223 -5.15 3.11 -16.89
CA LYS A 223 -5.28 1.89 -16.09
C LYS A 223 -4.39 2.04 -14.86
N ASN A 224 -5.00 2.38 -13.74
CA ASN A 224 -4.29 2.59 -12.48
C ASN A 224 -3.96 1.22 -11.85
N SER A 225 -2.75 1.06 -11.31
CA SER A 225 -2.32 -0.15 -10.60
C SER A 225 -2.90 -0.28 -9.18
N VAL A 226 -3.92 0.52 -8.87
CA VAL A 226 -4.49 0.65 -7.54
C VAL A 226 -5.61 -0.37 -7.36
N GLY A 227 -5.65 -1.00 -6.20
CA GLY A 227 -6.61 -2.00 -5.77
C GLY A 227 -6.55 -2.18 -4.26
N PHE A 228 -7.27 -3.17 -3.73
CA PHE A 228 -7.24 -3.50 -2.30
C PHE A 228 -6.63 -4.89 -2.11
N TYR A 229 -5.57 -5.00 -1.30
CA TYR A 229 -5.10 -6.32 -0.88
C TYR A 229 -6.00 -6.88 0.21
N SER A 230 -6.72 -7.97 -0.07
CA SER A 230 -7.46 -8.66 0.99
C SER A 230 -6.55 -9.64 1.71
N ARG A 231 -6.35 -9.45 3.02
CA ARG A 231 -5.62 -10.39 3.88
C ARG A 231 -6.26 -11.79 3.89
N HIS A 232 -7.58 -11.86 3.92
CA HIS A 232 -8.31 -13.13 3.98
C HIS A 232 -8.11 -13.95 2.70
N GLU A 233 -8.28 -13.30 1.55
CA GLU A 233 -8.14 -13.91 0.23
C GLU A 233 -6.68 -14.02 -0.22
N LYS A 234 -5.78 -13.29 0.45
CA LYS A 234 -4.36 -13.16 0.13
C LYS A 234 -4.14 -12.79 -1.34
N LYS A 235 -4.93 -11.85 -1.86
CA LYS A 235 -4.90 -11.35 -3.24
C LYS A 235 -5.39 -9.91 -3.33
N HIS A 236 -5.02 -9.24 -4.41
CA HIS A 236 -5.53 -7.92 -4.76
C HIS A 236 -6.86 -8.00 -5.50
N PHE A 237 -7.74 -7.04 -5.23
CA PHE A 237 -8.96 -6.78 -5.97
C PHE A 237 -8.86 -5.41 -6.64
N GLN A 238 -9.26 -5.33 -7.91
CA GLN A 238 -9.23 -4.08 -8.66
C GLN A 238 -10.36 -3.15 -8.17
N LEU A 239 -10.18 -1.82 -8.29
CA LEU A 239 -11.19 -0.86 -7.80
C LEU A 239 -12.59 -1.07 -8.39
N ALA A 240 -12.67 -1.53 -9.65
CA ALA A 240 -13.93 -1.82 -10.32
C ALA A 240 -14.68 -3.02 -9.71
N GLU A 241 -13.96 -3.95 -9.10
CA GLU A 241 -14.49 -5.16 -8.45
C GLU A 241 -14.91 -4.90 -7.00
N LEU A 242 -14.43 -3.81 -6.40
CA LEU A 242 -14.81 -3.45 -5.04
C LEU A 242 -16.27 -3.00 -5.00
N PRO A 243 -17.04 -3.43 -3.98
CA PRO A 243 -18.41 -2.99 -3.80
C PRO A 243 -18.43 -1.49 -3.52
N ARG A 244 -19.50 -0.85 -3.96
CA ARG A 244 -19.86 0.50 -3.52
C ARG A 244 -20.91 0.34 -2.42
N PRO A 245 -20.54 0.47 -1.13
CA PRO A 245 -21.49 0.27 -0.05
C PRO A 245 -22.61 1.32 -0.12
N ASP A 246 -23.84 0.86 0.12
CA ASP A 246 -24.97 1.75 0.39
C ASP A 246 -24.79 2.30 1.81
N MET A 247 -24.65 3.62 1.90
CA MET A 247 -24.46 4.32 3.16
C MET A 247 -25.79 4.96 3.59
N VAL A 248 -26.07 4.98 4.89
CA VAL A 248 -27.35 5.43 5.44
C VAL A 248 -27.15 6.58 6.42
N LEU A 249 -28.01 7.60 6.34
CA LEU A 249 -28.08 8.69 7.31
C LEU A 249 -29.54 8.92 7.70
N PHE A 250 -29.87 8.73 8.99
CA PHE A 250 -31.24 8.84 9.52
C PHE A 250 -32.29 7.98 8.78
N GLY A 251 -31.89 6.82 8.27
CA GLY A 251 -32.76 5.89 7.54
C GLY A 251 -32.81 6.12 6.02
N ASP A 252 -32.25 7.22 5.52
CA ASP A 252 -32.18 7.52 4.09
C ASP A 252 -30.82 7.14 3.50
N THR A 253 -30.82 6.56 2.30
CA THR A 253 -29.58 6.28 1.57
C THR A 253 -28.91 7.58 1.13
N VAL A 254 -27.62 7.73 1.41
CA VAL A 254 -26.84 8.89 0.98
C VAL A 254 -26.15 8.65 -0.35
N GLN A 255 -26.00 9.71 -1.13
CA GLN A 255 -25.22 9.65 -2.35
C GLN A 255 -23.72 9.59 -2.02
N THR A 256 -23.12 8.43 -2.29
CA THR A 256 -21.66 8.26 -2.21
C THR A 256 -20.95 8.79 -3.46
N PRO A 257 -19.63 9.00 -3.46
CA PRO A 257 -18.89 9.40 -4.66
C PRO A 257 -18.91 8.33 -5.76
N ALA A 258 -18.88 8.76 -7.03
CA ALA A 258 -18.76 7.86 -8.17
C ALA A 258 -17.31 7.38 -8.42
N ASP A 259 -16.33 8.06 -7.82
CA ASP A 259 -14.91 7.75 -7.94
C ASP A 259 -14.61 6.33 -7.42
N PRO A 260 -14.01 5.43 -8.23
CA PRO A 260 -13.63 4.10 -7.78
C PRO A 260 -12.64 4.10 -6.60
N VAL A 261 -11.84 5.16 -6.42
CA VAL A 261 -10.92 5.28 -5.27
C VAL A 261 -11.68 5.35 -3.94
N TYR A 262 -12.88 5.94 -3.92
CA TYR A 262 -13.74 5.93 -2.73
C TYR A 262 -13.97 4.50 -2.21
N ARG A 263 -14.21 3.54 -3.13
CA ARG A 263 -14.46 2.14 -2.79
C ARG A 263 -13.28 1.47 -2.10
N LEU A 264 -12.05 1.93 -2.38
CA LEU A 264 -10.85 1.49 -1.68
C LEU A 264 -10.77 2.10 -0.29
N CYS A 265 -10.96 3.41 -0.16
CA CYS A 265 -10.85 4.13 1.11
C CYS A 265 -11.80 3.54 2.16
N VAL A 266 -13.06 3.29 1.78
CA VAL A 266 -14.09 2.72 2.68
C VAL A 266 -13.90 1.24 3.00
N GLN A 267 -12.85 0.57 2.50
CA GLN A 267 -12.46 -0.74 3.03
C GLN A 267 -11.83 -0.62 4.42
N CYS A 268 -11.25 0.55 4.75
CA CYS A 268 -10.63 0.84 6.04
C CYS A 268 -11.41 1.90 6.82
N HIS A 269 -11.74 3.02 6.16
CA HIS A 269 -12.51 4.14 6.73
C HIS A 269 -14.00 3.91 6.56
N ALA A 270 -14.50 2.88 7.26
CA ALA A 270 -15.84 2.34 7.06
C ALA A 270 -16.76 2.65 8.24
N PRO A 271 -18.08 2.75 8.00
CA PRO A 271 -19.06 2.79 9.06
C PRO A 271 -19.16 1.44 9.75
N SER A 272 -19.96 1.42 10.81
CA SER A 272 -20.38 0.17 11.46
C SER A 272 -21.11 -0.76 10.49
N VAL A 273 -21.38 -1.98 10.94
CA VAL A 273 -22.11 -3.02 10.17
C VAL A 273 -23.51 -2.58 9.70
N TRP A 274 -24.06 -1.51 10.28
CA TRP A 274 -25.36 -0.93 9.89
C TRP A 274 -25.25 0.08 8.75
N HIS A 275 -24.03 0.35 8.27
CA HIS A 275 -23.71 1.32 7.22
C HIS A 275 -24.13 2.75 7.56
N GLU A 276 -24.25 3.07 8.85
CA GLU A 276 -24.60 4.40 9.32
C GLU A 276 -23.41 5.35 9.20
N VAL A 277 -23.57 6.42 8.42
CA VAL A 277 -22.54 7.44 8.20
C VAL A 277 -22.10 8.07 9.52
N GLY A 278 -20.79 8.28 9.67
CA GLY A 278 -20.17 8.90 10.84
C GLY A 278 -20.09 7.99 12.07
N THR A 279 -20.33 6.69 11.90
CA THR A 279 -20.04 5.68 12.92
C THR A 279 -18.66 5.06 12.68
N SER A 280 -18.06 4.49 13.73
CA SER A 280 -16.74 3.85 13.66
C SER A 280 -15.65 4.79 13.10
N ASP A 281 -14.97 4.42 12.00
CA ASP A 281 -13.95 5.24 11.34
C ASP A 281 -14.44 5.75 9.97
N ASP A 282 -15.77 5.86 9.80
CA ASP A 282 -16.34 6.43 8.59
C ASP A 282 -16.05 7.92 8.49
N HIS A 283 -15.63 8.34 7.30
CA HIS A 283 -15.46 9.74 6.93
C HIS A 283 -16.23 10.07 5.65
N THR A 284 -17.29 9.31 5.34
CA THR A 284 -18.09 9.51 4.12
C THR A 284 -18.73 10.91 4.15
N PRO A 285 -18.42 11.78 3.17
CA PRO A 285 -18.95 13.13 3.17
C PRO A 285 -20.47 13.16 2.96
N VAL A 286 -21.17 13.94 3.79
CA VAL A 286 -22.60 14.22 3.68
C VAL A 286 -22.86 15.72 3.84
N GLY A 287 -24.14 16.12 3.81
CA GLY A 287 -24.51 17.52 3.92
C GLY A 287 -24.03 18.32 2.72
N VAL A 288 -23.24 19.38 2.95
CA VAL A 288 -22.78 20.25 1.85
C VAL A 288 -21.67 19.64 0.99
N HIS A 289 -21.06 18.54 1.45
CA HIS A 289 -20.01 17.80 0.73
C HIS A 289 -20.48 16.44 0.20
N GLN A 290 -21.78 16.15 0.28
CA GLN A 290 -22.32 14.86 -0.17
C GLN A 290 -21.92 14.53 -1.61
N GLY A 291 -21.44 13.30 -1.84
CA GLY A 291 -21.03 12.82 -3.15
C GLY A 291 -19.64 13.27 -3.61
N ILE A 292 -18.91 14.06 -2.83
CA ILE A 292 -17.53 14.48 -3.13
C ILE A 292 -16.55 13.35 -2.79
N SER A 293 -15.65 13.02 -3.71
CA SER A 293 -14.62 11.99 -3.50
C SER A 293 -13.60 12.40 -2.43
N CYS A 294 -13.05 11.40 -1.72
CA CYS A 294 -11.98 11.59 -0.76
C CYS A 294 -10.78 12.33 -1.38
N ASN A 295 -10.43 12.03 -2.63
CA ASN A 295 -9.27 12.64 -3.32
C ASN A 295 -9.51 14.09 -3.79
N ALA A 296 -10.74 14.60 -3.69
CA ALA A 296 -11.00 16.02 -3.91
C ALA A 296 -10.37 16.84 -2.77
N CYS A 297 -10.40 16.30 -1.55
CA CYS A 297 -9.84 16.94 -0.36
C CYS A 297 -8.45 16.41 -0.02
N HIS A 298 -8.25 15.10 -0.03
CA HIS A 298 -7.01 14.47 0.39
C HIS A 298 -6.05 14.25 -0.76
N GLU A 299 -4.79 14.66 -0.56
CA GLU A 299 -3.71 14.42 -1.51
C GLU A 299 -3.34 12.92 -1.57
N PRO A 300 -3.03 12.39 -2.75
CA PRO A 300 -2.58 11.00 -2.90
C PRO A 300 -1.36 10.68 -2.02
N HIS A 301 -1.31 9.44 -1.53
CA HIS A 301 -0.26 8.85 -0.67
C HIS A 301 -0.10 9.46 0.73
N SER A 302 -0.21 10.77 0.89
CA SER A 302 -0.09 11.44 2.21
C SER A 302 -1.40 11.53 2.98
N ASN A 303 -2.54 11.46 2.28
CA ASN A 303 -3.86 11.84 2.77
C ASN A 303 -3.90 13.27 3.35
N ASN A 304 -2.94 14.12 3.02
CA ASN A 304 -2.92 15.48 3.51
C ASN A 304 -4.05 16.28 2.86
N GLN A 305 -4.86 16.97 3.66
CA GLN A 305 -5.95 17.80 3.16
C GLN A 305 -5.58 19.29 3.00
N ARG A 306 -4.39 19.69 3.46
CA ARG A 306 -4.01 21.10 3.60
C ARG A 306 -4.22 21.86 2.28
N ASN A 307 -4.98 22.96 2.35
CA ASN A 307 -5.37 23.82 1.21
C ASN A 307 -6.40 23.22 0.24
N SER A 308 -7.01 22.09 0.57
CA SER A 308 -8.06 21.47 -0.26
C SER A 308 -9.26 22.38 -0.52
N CYS A 309 -9.60 23.26 0.42
CA CYS A 309 -10.69 24.21 0.25
C CYS A 309 -10.51 25.07 -1.01
N ASP A 310 -9.28 25.47 -1.33
CA ASP A 310 -8.98 26.41 -2.42
C ASP A 310 -9.24 25.80 -3.81
N LYS A 311 -9.35 24.46 -3.89
CA LYS A 311 -9.73 23.76 -5.12
C LYS A 311 -11.17 24.07 -5.56
N CYS A 312 -12.03 24.45 -4.61
CA CYS A 312 -13.47 24.72 -4.87
C CYS A 312 -13.93 26.10 -4.37
N HIS A 313 -13.33 26.60 -3.30
CA HIS A 313 -13.71 27.84 -2.64
C HIS A 313 -12.62 28.91 -2.86
N SER A 314 -13.00 30.03 -3.45
CA SER A 314 -12.23 31.27 -3.37
C SER A 314 -12.24 31.83 -1.94
N ASP A 315 -11.65 33.02 -1.72
CA ASP A 315 -11.59 33.67 -0.40
C ASP A 315 -12.93 33.74 0.34
N VAL A 316 -14.02 33.84 -0.42
CA VAL A 316 -15.39 33.59 0.04
C VAL A 316 -16.05 32.54 -0.83
N SER A 317 -16.87 31.69 -0.21
CA SER A 317 -17.76 30.79 -0.94
C SER A 317 -18.72 31.60 -1.80
N LYS A 318 -18.84 31.24 -3.07
CA LYS A 318 -19.78 31.92 -3.99
C LYS A 318 -21.24 31.77 -3.55
N ASN A 319 -21.56 30.68 -2.84
CA ASN A 319 -22.92 30.33 -2.44
C ASN A 319 -23.37 31.08 -1.18
N CYS A 320 -22.56 31.09 -0.12
CA CYS A 320 -22.94 31.69 1.17
C CYS A 320 -22.19 32.99 1.51
N LYS A 321 -21.24 33.41 0.66
CA LYS A 321 -20.39 34.61 0.86
C LYS A 321 -19.58 34.62 2.16
N LEU A 322 -19.37 33.44 2.76
CA LEU A 322 -18.52 33.28 3.95
C LEU A 322 -17.15 32.74 3.56
N ASN A 323 -16.13 33.10 4.35
CA ASN A 323 -14.83 32.43 4.29
C ASN A 323 -14.95 31.07 4.99
N VAL A 324 -15.08 30.01 4.20
CA VAL A 324 -15.30 28.64 4.72
C VAL A 324 -14.11 28.11 5.51
N ARG A 325 -12.89 28.61 5.24
CA ARG A 325 -11.64 28.16 5.88
C ARG A 325 -11.57 28.57 7.35
N THR A 326 -12.31 29.59 7.75
CA THR A 326 -12.32 30.11 9.13
C THR A 326 -13.60 29.72 9.88
N MET A 327 -14.46 28.91 9.27
CA MET A 327 -15.68 28.46 9.93
C MET A 327 -15.35 27.45 11.02
N ASN A 328 -16.19 27.41 12.06
CA ASN A 328 -16.05 26.47 13.17
C ASN A 328 -16.30 25.04 12.69
N THR A 329 -15.26 24.40 12.16
CA THR A 329 -15.22 23.03 11.64
C THR A 329 -13.89 22.37 12.02
N THR A 330 -13.82 21.05 11.91
CA THR A 330 -12.58 20.28 12.17
C THR A 330 -11.43 20.66 11.24
N TYR A 331 -11.69 21.26 10.07
CA TYR A 331 -10.67 21.82 9.19
C TYR A 331 -9.91 22.98 9.85
N ALA A 332 -10.64 23.94 10.44
CA ALA A 332 -10.06 25.14 11.04
C ALA A 332 -9.56 24.89 12.48
N ASN A 333 -10.28 24.06 13.22
CA ASN A 333 -9.94 23.66 14.58
C ASN A 333 -10.25 22.16 14.77
N PRO A 334 -9.24 21.29 14.94
CA PRO A 334 -9.43 19.85 15.12
C PRO A 334 -10.34 19.45 16.30
N THR A 335 -10.54 20.34 17.28
CA THR A 335 -11.41 20.10 18.44
C THR A 335 -12.85 20.58 18.25
N SER A 336 -13.20 21.09 17.07
CA SER A 336 -14.55 21.55 16.75
C SER A 336 -15.56 20.40 16.82
N SER A 337 -16.76 20.68 17.32
CA SER A 337 -17.88 19.74 17.29
C SER A 337 -18.51 19.55 15.90
N ASN A 338 -18.11 20.37 14.92
CA ASN A 338 -18.61 20.26 13.55
C ASN A 338 -17.56 19.58 12.67
N ASP A 339 -17.71 18.28 12.47
CA ASP A 339 -16.87 17.54 11.54
C ASP A 339 -17.05 18.05 10.10
N ILE A 340 -15.94 18.31 9.40
CA ILE A 340 -15.92 18.76 8.01
C ILE A 340 -16.56 17.75 7.04
N HIS A 341 -16.53 16.45 7.36
CA HIS A 341 -17.16 15.40 6.56
C HIS A 341 -18.69 15.43 6.70
N PHE A 342 -19.21 15.82 7.87
CA PHE A 342 -20.64 15.76 8.18
C PHE A 342 -21.32 17.13 8.25
N VAL A 343 -20.63 18.20 7.81
CA VAL A 343 -21.10 19.56 7.95
C VAL A 343 -22.31 19.85 7.03
N SER A 344 -23.33 20.48 7.59
CA SER A 344 -24.53 20.94 6.88
C SER A 344 -24.65 22.46 6.93
N CYS A 345 -25.58 23.01 6.13
CA CYS A 345 -25.91 24.43 6.20
C CYS A 345 -26.28 24.89 7.62
N LYS A 346 -26.90 24.04 8.45
CA LYS A 346 -27.30 24.39 9.82
C LYS A 346 -26.11 24.58 10.76
N ASN A 347 -25.07 23.76 10.61
CA ASN A 347 -23.84 23.88 11.39
C ASN A 347 -23.13 25.21 11.12
N CYS A 348 -23.24 25.67 9.87
CA CYS A 348 -22.64 26.89 9.36
C CYS A 348 -23.51 28.15 9.56
N HIS A 349 -24.83 27.98 9.67
CA HIS A 349 -25.83 29.05 9.74
C HIS A 349 -26.86 28.81 10.85
N PRO A 350 -26.46 28.85 12.14
CA PRO A 350 -27.34 28.48 13.26
C PRO A 350 -28.56 29.40 13.40
N ASN A 351 -28.48 30.64 12.89
CA ASN A 351 -29.53 31.65 12.99
C ASN A 351 -30.44 31.76 11.75
N GLN A 352 -30.19 30.97 10.69
CA GLN A 352 -31.11 30.94 9.55
C GLN A 352 -32.27 29.99 9.85
N LYS A 353 -33.44 30.57 10.15
CA LYS A 353 -34.71 29.83 10.16
C LYS A 353 -34.86 29.12 8.82
N GLN A 354 -35.10 27.80 8.85
CA GLN A 354 -35.43 27.02 7.65
C GLN A 354 -36.55 27.76 6.91
N LYS A 355 -36.28 28.24 5.69
CA LYS A 355 -37.37 28.33 4.72
C LYS A 355 -37.72 26.89 4.38
N SER A 356 -38.81 26.41 4.97
CA SER A 356 -39.51 25.22 4.52
C SER A 356 -39.78 25.37 3.02
N ASN A 357 -39.26 24.44 2.22
CA ASN A 357 -39.88 24.13 0.95
C ASN A 357 -40.96 23.09 1.22
#